data_AF-A0A1C5S0I0-F1
#
_entry.id   AF-A0A1C5S0I0-F1
#
_cell.length_a   1.000
_cell.length_b   1.000
_cell.length_c   1.000
_cell.angle_alpha   90.00
_cell.angle_beta   90.00
_cell.angle_gamma   90.00
#
_symmetry.space_group_name_H-M   'P 1'
#
loop_
_entity.id
_entity.type
_entity.pdbx_description
1 polymer ?
#
loop_
_entity_poly.entity_id
_entity_poly.type
_entity_poly.pdbx_seq_one_letter_code
_entity_poly.pdbx_strand_id
1 'polypeptide(L)' 'MNKNTYEPETLEEEFAFLAGRVAALEAMLNADNSDFIDKKDVALILGISYIPKKD' A
#
# COMPACT_ATOMS: atom_id res chain seq x y z
N MET A 1 18.95 12.69 6.55
CA MET A 1 18.57 11.59 5.64
C MET A 1 18.03 10.46 6.49
N ASN A 2 16.72 10.24 6.45
CA ASN A 2 16.07 9.19 7.24
C ASN A 2 16.49 7.84 6.64
N LYS A 3 17.11 6.96 7.43
CA LYS A 3 17.80 5.74 6.92
C LYS A 3 16.86 4.65 6.40
N ASN A 4 15.54 4.88 6.40
CA ASN A 4 14.53 3.87 6.16
C ASN A 4 13.61 4.18 4.97
N THR A 5 13.88 5.25 4.21
CA THR A 5 13.14 5.50 2.97
C THR A 5 13.88 4.81 1.84
N TYR A 6 13.43 3.61 1.46
CA TYR A 6 13.88 2.99 0.23
C TYR A 6 13.22 3.73 -0.94
N GLU A 7 14.03 4.33 -1.81
CA GLU A 7 13.59 4.91 -3.07
C GLU A 7 14.08 4.00 -4.19
N PRO A 8 13.19 3.48 -5.05
CA PRO A 8 13.58 2.68 -6.21
C PRO A 8 14.57 3.43 -7.10
N GLU A 9 15.66 2.77 -7.49
CA GLU A 9 16.67 3.36 -8.37
C GLU A 9 16.42 3.01 -9.85
N THR A 10 15.57 2.00 -10.11
CA THR A 10 15.23 1.52 -11.45
C THR A 10 13.72 1.34 -11.64
N LEU A 11 13.29 1.30 -12.90
CA LEU A 11 11.90 1.00 -13.25
C LEU A 11 11.51 -0.42 -12.81
N GLU A 12 12.42 -1.39 -12.93
CA GLU A 12 12.17 -2.76 -12.46
C GLU A 12 11.90 -2.82 -10.96
N GLU A 13 12.62 -2.02 -10.17
CA GLU A 13 12.38 -1.91 -8.73
C GLU A 13 11.01 -1.27 -8.45
N GLU A 14 10.65 -0.17 -9.14
CA GLU A 14 9.31 0.42 -9.02
C GLU A 14 8.20 -0.59 -9.31
N PHE A 15 8.35 -1.39 -10.37
CA PHE A 15 7.40 -2.47 -10.69
C PHE A 15 7.35 -3.56 -9.62
N ALA A 16 8.51 -3.97 -9.08
CA ALA A 16 8.56 -4.95 -8.01
C ALA A 16 7.87 -4.44 -6.72
N PHE A 17 8.08 -3.16 -6.38
CA PHE A 17 7.38 -2.51 -5.27
C PHE A 17 5.87 -2.48 -5.50
N LEU A 18 5.42 -2.09 -6.70
CA LEU A 18 4.01 -2.08 -7.04
C LEU A 18 3.38 -3.47 -6.95
N ALA A 19 4.05 -4.49 -7.52
CA ALA A 19 3.59 -5.87 -7.47
C ALA A 19 3.46 -6.39 -6.02
N GLY A 20 4.44 -6.06 -5.16
CA GLY A 20 4.38 -6.39 -3.74
C GLY A 20 3.20 -5.75 -3.01
N ARG A 21 2.89 -4.48 -3.31
CA ARG A 21 1.74 -3.78 -2.73
C ARG A 21 0.41 -4.36 -3.20
N VAL A 22 0.31 -4.77 -4.47
CA VAL A 22 -0.87 -5.45 -5.02
C VAL A 22 -1.09 -6.80 -4.33
N ALA A 23 -0.04 -7.62 -4.20
CA ALA A 23 -0.12 -8.90 -3.51
C ALA A 23 -0.55 -8.76 -2.05
N ALA A 24 -0.09 -7.72 -1.35
CA ALA A 24 -0.52 -7.42 0.01
C ALA A 24 -2.01 -7.03 0.09
N LEU A 25 -2.52 -6.26 -0.88
CA LEU A 25 -3.95 -5.95 -0.98
C LEU A 25 -4.79 -7.21 -1.23
N GLU A 26 -4.35 -8.09 -2.14
CA GLU A 26 -5.03 -9.36 -2.40
C GLU A 26 -5.06 -10.26 -1.16
N ALA A 27 -3.96 -10.34 -0.41
CA ALA A 27 -3.91 -11.09 0.84
C ALA A 27 -4.89 -10.52 1.88
N MET A 28 -4.95 -9.20 2.03
CA MET A 28 -5.90 -8.53 2.94
C MET A 28 -7.35 -8.82 2.53
N LEU A 29 -7.68 -8.70 1.24
CA LEU A 29 -9.02 -8.98 0.72
C LEU A 29 -9.46 -10.43 0.93
N ASN A 30 -8.54 -11.38 0.85
CA ASN A 30 -8.84 -12.80 1.04
C ASN A 30 -8.86 -13.23 2.51
N ALA A 31 -8.21 -12.47 3.40
CA ALA A 31 -8.16 -12.77 4.84
C ALA A 31 -9.37 -12.23 5.59
N ASP A 32 -9.99 -11.15 5.08
CA ASP A 32 -11.12 -10.52 5.75
C ASP A 32 -12.44 -11.19 5.33
N ASN A 33 -13.26 -11.57 6.32
CA ASN A 33 -14.62 -12.07 6.09
C ASN A 33 -15.64 -10.93 5.98
N SER A 34 -15.16 -9.68 6.04
CA SER A 34 -15.93 -8.44 5.99
C SER A 34 -15.90 -7.84 4.59
N ASP A 35 -17.05 -7.31 4.13
CA ASP A 35 -17.13 -6.48 2.93
C ASP A 35 -16.61 -5.04 3.16
N PHE A 36 -16.20 -4.72 4.39
CA PHE A 36 -15.66 -3.40 4.77
C PHE A 36 -14.15 -3.47 4.99
N ILE A 37 -13.44 -2.51 4.39
CA ILE A 37 -11.99 -2.36 4.49
C ILE A 37 -11.67 -0.97 5.04
N ASP A 38 -10.76 -0.88 6.01
CA ASP A 38 -10.27 0.42 6.49
C ASP A 38 -9.41 1.08 5.41
N LYS A 39 -9.81 2.30 5.01
CA LYS A 39 -9.11 3.11 4.01
C LYS A 39 -7.70 3.49 4.47
N LYS A 40 -7.42 3.51 5.77
CA LYS A 40 -6.08 3.76 6.33
C LYS A 40 -5.15 2.59 6.06
N ASP A 41 -5.63 1.36 6.20
CA ASP A 41 -4.84 0.15 5.94
C ASP A 41 -4.52 0.01 4.46
N VAL A 42 -5.50 0.29 3.59
CA VAL A 42 -5.28 0.38 2.13
C VAL A 42 -4.22 1.43 1.79
N ALA A 43 -4.32 2.62 2.39
CA ALA A 43 -3.35 3.69 2.14
C ALA A 43 -1.94 3.32 2.61
N LEU A 44 -1.82 2.62 3.75
CA LEU A 44 -0.56 2.11 4.27
C LEU A 44 0.06 1.08 3.32
N ILE A 45 -0.72 0.09 2.84
CA ILE A 45 -0.24 -0.91 1.89
C ILE A 45 0.20 -0.25 0.57
N LEU A 46 -0.58 0.69 0.06
CA LEU A 46 -0.23 1.43 -1.14
C LEU A 46 0.93 2.42 -0.96
N GLY A 47 1.34 2.69 0.27
CA GLY A 47 2.39 3.67 0.59
C GLY A 47 2.01 5.10 0.23
N ILE A 48 0.72 5.44 0.32
CA ILE A 48 0.19 6.77 -0.02
C ILE A 48 -0.29 7.50 1.23
N SER A 49 -0.31 8.84 1.16
CA SER A 49 -0.89 9.65 2.23
C SER A 49 -2.40 9.50 2.24
N TYR A 50 -2.97 9.12 3.38
CA TYR A 50 -4.42 9.12 3.58
C TYR A 50 -4.91 10.53 3.94
N ILE A 51 -5.69 11.14 3.06
CA ILE A 51 -6.38 12.40 3.33
C ILE A 51 -7.88 12.08 3.47
N PRO A 52 -8.46 12.11 4.68
CA PRO A 52 -9.89 11.93 4.84
C PRO A 52 -10.61 13.07 4.12
N LYS A 53 -11.69 12.76 3.39
CA LYS A 53 -12.61 13.80 2.92
C LYS A 53 -13.16 14.52 4.14
N LYS A 54 -13.07 15.86 4.15
CA LYS A 54 -13.86 16.68 5.08
C LYS A 54 -15.30 16.64 4.58
N ASP A 55 -16.19 16.18 5.45
CA ASP A 55 -17.64 16.32 5.28
C ASP A 55 -18.07 17.78 5.42
#